data_AF-A0A4P6HJQ1-F1
#
_entry.id   AF-A0A4P6HJQ1-F1
#
_cell.length_a   1.000
_cell.length_b   1.000
_cell.length_c   1.000
_cell.angle_alpha   90.00
_cell.angle_beta   90.00
_cell.angle_gamma   90.00
#
_symmetry.space_group_name_H-M   'P 1'
#
loop_
_entity.id
_entity.type
_entity.pdbx_description
1 polymer ?
#
loop_
_entity_poly.entity_id
_entity_poly.type
_entity_poly.pdbx_seq_one_letter_code
_entity_poly.pdbx_strand_id
1 'polypeptide(L)'
;MSKKSLVLAALIVSMSFGTLADAASKTPTPVQAQPQAVAVGGGSATFAHSWSVYTDKEKRSFLFGLATAVRLMCTDLSTRQKDAKGGPGVEQTFRDCFNAYAGMDPDAVVSAMNALYADPKNAMIPIDGAYMISLMKVRGDKVDDIIVQARKYGEGLKKEIDQQRQKGGQ
;
A
#
# COMPACT_ATOMS: atom_id res chain seq x y z
N MET A 1 45.83 -14.35 -49.17
CA MET A 1 44.93 -15.50 -49.47
C MET A 1 43.50 -15.10 -49.09
N SER A 2 42.61 -14.91 -50.08
CA SER A 2 41.38 -15.70 -50.34
C SER A 2 40.19 -15.36 -49.41
N LYS A 3 39.26 -14.50 -49.85
CA LYS A 3 37.95 -14.80 -50.50
C LYS A 3 36.88 -15.43 -49.57
N LYS A 4 35.78 -14.67 -49.45
CA LYS A 4 34.37 -15.09 -49.64
C LYS A 4 33.60 -15.80 -48.51
N SER A 5 32.41 -15.21 -48.31
CA SER A 5 31.08 -15.84 -48.13
C SER A 5 30.65 -16.25 -46.71
N LEU A 6 29.51 -15.78 -46.18
CA LEU A 6 28.08 -15.96 -46.52
C LEU A 6 27.49 -17.20 -45.82
N VAL A 7 26.25 -17.02 -45.33
CA VAL A 7 25.21 -18.04 -45.05
C VAL A 7 25.30 -18.72 -43.67
N LEU A 8 24.37 -18.42 -42.75
CA LEU A 8 23.05 -19.10 -42.56
C LEU A 8 23.21 -20.57 -42.15
N ALA A 9 22.61 -20.97 -41.03
CA ALA A 9 21.67 -22.10 -40.99
C ALA A 9 21.37 -22.49 -39.54
N ALA A 10 20.08 -22.67 -39.29
CA ALA A 10 19.48 -23.19 -38.09
C ALA A 10 19.73 -24.70 -37.91
N LEU A 11 19.64 -25.15 -36.65
CA LEU A 11 19.35 -26.52 -36.22
C LEU A 11 18.69 -26.39 -34.84
N ILE A 12 17.36 -26.50 -34.72
CA ILE A 12 16.55 -27.73 -34.64
C ILE A 12 17.07 -28.71 -33.58
N VAL A 13 16.22 -28.99 -32.60
CA VAL A 13 15.83 -30.32 -32.04
C VAL A 13 15.39 -30.08 -30.57
N SER A 14 14.09 -29.94 -30.30
CA SER A 14 13.14 -30.99 -29.87
C SER A 14 13.44 -31.64 -28.52
N MET A 15 12.59 -31.28 -27.53
CA MET A 15 11.95 -32.12 -26.50
C MET A 15 12.77 -33.21 -25.79
N SER A 16 12.82 -33.17 -24.45
CA SER A 16 11.97 -34.00 -23.56
C SER A 16 12.47 -34.02 -22.10
N PHE A 17 11.50 -33.80 -21.19
CA PHE A 17 11.34 -34.13 -19.77
C PHE A 17 12.45 -34.83 -18.95
N GLY A 18 12.66 -34.34 -17.71
CA GLY A 18 13.31 -35.09 -16.62
C GLY A 18 13.67 -34.29 -15.35
N THR A 19 12.78 -34.37 -14.34
CA THR A 19 12.99 -34.39 -12.85
C THR A 19 14.08 -33.60 -12.09
N LEU A 20 13.59 -32.82 -11.09
CA LEU A 20 14.03 -32.50 -9.70
C LEU A 20 15.51 -32.54 -9.21
N ALA A 21 15.85 -31.47 -8.45
CA ALA A 21 16.95 -31.24 -7.47
C ALA A 21 18.38 -31.18 -8.06
N ASP A 22 19.32 -30.32 -7.66
CA ASP A 22 19.63 -29.71 -6.36
C ASP A 22 20.42 -28.37 -6.57
N ALA A 23 20.80 -27.75 -5.45
CA ALA A 23 21.30 -26.40 -5.25
C ALA A 23 22.47 -25.87 -6.12
N ALA A 24 22.45 -24.56 -6.37
CA ALA A 24 23.47 -23.58 -5.95
C ALA A 24 23.62 -22.41 -6.92
N SER A 25 23.54 -21.20 -6.34
CA SER A 25 24.24 -19.97 -6.76
C SER A 25 24.01 -19.47 -8.19
N LYS A 26 23.13 -18.47 -8.35
CA LYS A 26 23.27 -17.44 -9.39
C LYS A 26 22.61 -16.12 -8.95
N THR A 27 23.43 -15.09 -9.02
CA THR A 27 23.19 -13.65 -8.86
C THR A 27 21.81 -13.20 -9.35
N PRO A 28 21.08 -12.33 -8.62
CA PRO A 28 19.78 -11.85 -9.10
C PRO A 28 19.96 -10.91 -10.29
N THR A 29 19.40 -11.29 -11.43
CA THR A 29 19.21 -10.44 -12.60
C THR A 29 18.35 -9.23 -12.21
N PRO A 30 18.68 -7.99 -12.59
CA PRO A 30 17.85 -6.84 -12.29
C PRO A 30 16.53 -6.95 -13.06
N VAL A 31 15.43 -7.07 -12.33
CA VAL A 31 14.08 -6.89 -12.88
C VAL A 31 13.98 -5.43 -13.31
N GLN A 32 14.06 -5.17 -14.62
CA GLN A 32 13.63 -3.90 -15.18
C GLN A 32 12.15 -3.73 -14.86
N ALA A 33 11.85 -2.90 -13.87
CA ALA A 33 10.51 -2.41 -13.61
C ALA A 33 10.08 -1.62 -14.86
N GLN A 34 9.29 -2.24 -15.72
CA GLN A 34 8.52 -1.48 -16.71
C GLN A 34 7.55 -0.58 -15.94
N PRO A 35 7.60 0.75 -16.12
CA PRO A 35 6.57 1.63 -15.59
C PRO A 35 5.27 1.25 -16.29
N GLN A 36 4.35 0.60 -15.59
CA GLN A 36 2.97 0.54 -16.05
C GLN A 36 2.44 1.97 -15.98
N ALA A 37 2.43 2.64 -17.13
CA ALA A 37 1.72 3.89 -17.31
C ALA A 37 0.23 3.62 -17.05
N VAL A 38 -0.22 3.90 -15.82
CA VAL A 38 -1.63 3.95 -15.48
C VAL A 38 -2.24 5.05 -16.35
N ALA A 39 -3.08 4.64 -17.30
CA ALA A 39 -3.87 5.55 -18.11
C ALA A 39 -4.67 6.46 -17.17
N VAL A 40 -4.36 7.76 -17.20
CA VAL A 40 -5.09 8.80 -16.46
C VAL A 40 -6.42 9.02 -17.18
N GLY A 41 -7.39 8.14 -16.91
CA GLY A 41 -8.78 8.32 -17.32
C GLY A 41 -9.41 9.45 -16.51
N GLY A 42 -9.86 10.50 -17.21
CA GLY A 42 -10.39 11.76 -16.67
C GLY A 42 -11.74 11.68 -15.94
N GLY A 43 -11.92 10.72 -15.03
CA GLY A 43 -12.86 10.84 -13.92
C GLY A 43 -12.11 11.40 -12.71
N SER A 44 -12.69 12.33 -11.95
CA SER A 44 -12.09 12.80 -10.70
C SER A 44 -11.70 11.60 -9.83
N ALA A 45 -10.42 11.24 -9.78
CA ALA A 45 -9.94 10.12 -8.98
C ALA A 45 -10.29 10.41 -7.51
N THR A 46 -11.29 9.70 -6.99
CA THR A 46 -11.70 9.80 -5.59
C THR A 46 -10.98 8.74 -4.79
N PHE A 47 -10.77 8.98 -3.49
CA PHE A 47 -10.13 8.02 -2.61
C PHE A 47 -10.95 6.72 -2.50
N ALA A 48 -12.28 6.85 -2.46
CA ALA A 48 -13.17 5.69 -2.50
C ALA A 48 -13.01 4.89 -3.79
N HIS A 49 -12.85 5.54 -4.94
CA HIS A 49 -12.62 4.84 -6.20
C HIS A 49 -11.31 4.05 -6.15
N SER A 50 -10.21 4.68 -5.72
CA SER A 50 -8.91 4.01 -5.55
C SER A 50 -8.99 2.80 -4.62
N TRP A 51 -9.73 2.90 -3.51
CA TRP A 51 -9.95 1.76 -2.62
C TRP A 51 -10.82 0.67 -3.24
N SER A 52 -11.87 1.05 -3.97
CA SER A 52 -12.84 0.10 -4.55
C SER A 52 -12.24 -0.81 -5.62
N VAL A 53 -11.23 -0.33 -6.35
CA VAL A 53 -10.56 -1.11 -7.41
C VAL A 53 -9.48 -2.04 -6.88
N TYR A 54 -9.06 -1.88 -5.62
CA TYR A 54 -8.14 -2.82 -4.99
C TYR A 54 -8.83 -4.17 -4.77
N THR A 55 -8.14 -5.23 -5.14
CA THR A 55 -8.46 -6.60 -4.74
C THR A 55 -8.34 -6.75 -3.23
N ASP A 56 -8.96 -7.79 -2.67
CA ASP A 56 -8.85 -8.07 -1.23
C ASP A 56 -7.40 -8.32 -0.80
N LYS A 57 -6.58 -8.91 -1.69
CA LYS A 57 -5.15 -9.10 -1.45
C LYS A 57 -4.41 -7.76 -1.36
N GLU A 58 -4.72 -6.80 -2.23
CA GLU A 58 -4.12 -5.46 -2.20
C GLU A 58 -4.56 -4.68 -0.97
N LYS A 59 -5.84 -4.74 -0.58
CA LYS A 59 -6.34 -4.13 0.66
C LYS A 59 -5.64 -4.69 1.89
N ARG A 60 -5.49 -6.01 1.98
CA ARG A 60 -4.71 -6.66 3.05
C ARG A 60 -3.25 -6.22 3.03
N SER A 61 -2.62 -6.17 1.85
CA SER A 61 -1.23 -5.74 1.71
C SER A 61 -1.02 -4.30 2.16
N PHE A 62 -1.97 -3.40 1.85
CA PHE A 62 -1.98 -2.03 2.35
C PHE A 62 -2.01 -1.99 3.88
N LEU A 63 -2.90 -2.78 4.51
CA LEU A 63 -2.98 -2.85 5.97
C LEU A 63 -1.71 -3.42 6.62
N PHE A 64 -1.09 -4.45 6.04
CA PHE A 64 0.20 -4.96 6.51
C PHE A 64 1.33 -3.94 6.37
N GLY A 65 1.35 -3.19 5.26
CA GLY A 65 2.29 -2.09 5.05
C GLY A 65 2.12 -0.99 6.10
N LEU A 66 0.88 -0.60 6.39
CA LEU A 66 0.56 0.40 7.41
C LEU A 66 0.96 -0.08 8.81
N ALA A 67 0.62 -1.31 9.18
CA ALA A 67 1.05 -1.90 10.44
C ALA A 67 2.59 -1.92 10.57
N THR A 68 3.30 -2.19 9.47
CA THR A 68 4.77 -2.13 9.44
C THR A 68 5.28 -0.70 9.64
N ALA A 69 4.68 0.29 8.98
CA ALA A 69 5.04 1.69 9.16
C ALA A 69 4.80 2.16 10.61
N VAL A 70 3.63 1.83 11.18
CA VAL A 70 3.31 2.10 12.59
C VAL A 70 4.32 1.42 13.50
N ARG A 71 4.69 0.16 13.23
CA ARG A 71 5.72 -0.53 14.00
C ARG A 71 7.04 0.23 14.00
N LEU A 72 7.47 0.72 12.84
CA LEU A 72 8.70 1.50 12.72
C LEU A 72 8.62 2.82 13.48
N MET A 73 7.50 3.55 13.40
CA MET A 73 7.31 4.83 14.10
C MET A 73 7.18 4.66 15.62
N CYS A 74 6.53 3.59 16.07
CA CYS A 74 6.32 3.30 17.48
C CYS A 74 7.53 2.60 18.15
N THR A 75 8.51 2.14 17.36
CA THR A 75 9.73 1.52 17.90
C THR A 75 10.81 2.59 18.03
N ASP A 76 11.32 2.78 19.24
CA ASP A 76 12.52 3.60 19.43
C ASP A 76 13.75 2.88 18.83
N LEU A 77 14.39 3.50 17.83
CA LEU A 77 15.59 2.97 17.18
C LEU A 77 16.74 2.76 18.17
N SER A 78 16.78 3.53 19.26
CA SER A 78 17.79 3.40 20.30
C SER A 78 17.74 2.02 20.97
N THR A 79 16.57 1.36 21.00
CA THR A 79 16.36 0.06 21.66
C THR A 79 16.79 -1.14 20.81
N ARG A 80 17.20 -0.90 19.56
CA ARG A 80 17.72 -1.92 18.62
C ARG A 80 19.25 -1.94 18.54
N GLN A 81 19.92 -1.02 19.24
CA GLN A 81 21.38 -0.96 19.27
C GLN A 81 21.95 -2.08 20.16
N LYS A 82 23.17 -2.55 19.83
CA LYS A 82 23.81 -3.71 20.46
C LYS A 82 23.89 -3.63 21.99
N ASP A 83 23.95 -2.41 22.52
CA ASP A 83 24.09 -2.13 23.96
C ASP A 83 22.84 -1.49 24.58
N ALA A 84 21.73 -1.48 23.84
CA ALA A 84 20.50 -0.87 24.29
C ALA A 84 19.83 -1.74 25.35
N LYS A 85 19.83 -1.26 26.60
CA LYS A 85 18.98 -1.82 27.63
C LYS A 85 17.56 -1.32 27.36
N GLY A 86 16.74 -2.16 26.71
CA GLY A 86 15.30 -1.93 26.62
C GLY A 86 14.76 -1.70 28.03
N GLY A 87 14.54 -0.45 28.40
CA GLY A 87 14.13 -0.09 29.75
C GLY A 87 12.74 -0.67 30.07
N PRO A 88 12.43 -0.89 31.35
CA PRO A 88 11.07 -1.21 31.76
C PRO A 88 10.16 -0.05 31.34
N GLY A 89 9.33 -0.28 30.32
CA GLY A 89 8.44 0.73 29.72
C GLY A 89 8.51 0.81 28.20
N VAL A 90 9.60 0.38 27.56
CA VAL A 90 9.75 0.43 26.08
C VAL A 90 8.68 -0.43 25.39
N GLU A 91 8.46 -1.65 25.87
CA GLU A 91 7.47 -2.54 25.29
C GLU A 91 6.04 -2.02 25.49
N GLN A 92 5.74 -1.41 26.64
CA GLN A 92 4.44 -0.84 26.92
C GLN A 92 4.17 0.38 26.02
N THR A 93 5.14 1.31 25.92
CA THR A 93 5.06 2.47 25.01
C THR A 93 4.87 2.04 23.56
N PHE A 94 5.60 1.01 23.12
CA PHE A 94 5.40 0.43 21.79
C PHE A 94 3.98 -0.11 21.62
N ARG A 95 3.49 -0.92 22.58
CA ARG A 95 2.16 -1.54 22.51
C ARG A 95 1.05 -0.49 22.50
N ASP A 96 1.16 0.55 23.33
CA ASP A 96 0.17 1.63 23.39
C ASP A 96 0.12 2.41 22.08
N CYS A 97 1.30 2.78 21.54
CA CYS A 97 1.40 3.42 20.23
C CYS A 97 0.87 2.51 19.11
N PHE A 98 1.32 1.26 19.04
CA PHE A 98 0.95 0.34 17.97
C PHE A 98 -0.55 0.00 18.01
N ASN A 99 -1.12 -0.25 19.18
CA ASN A 99 -2.53 -0.59 19.32
C ASN A 99 -3.44 0.58 18.99
N ALA A 100 -3.01 1.83 19.22
CA ALA A 100 -3.77 3.00 18.80
C ALA A 100 -4.00 3.01 17.28
N TYR A 101 -3.00 2.58 16.49
CA TYR A 101 -3.01 2.74 15.03
C TYR A 101 -3.15 1.47 14.21
N ALA A 102 -2.84 0.27 14.73
CA ALA A 102 -2.75 -0.95 13.91
C ALA A 102 -3.41 -2.20 14.52
N GLY A 103 -3.53 -2.29 15.85
CA GLY A 103 -3.82 -3.51 16.61
C GLY A 103 -5.22 -4.12 16.50
N MET A 104 -5.82 -4.18 15.31
CA MET A 104 -7.15 -4.72 15.06
C MET A 104 -7.20 -5.69 13.88
N ASP A 105 -8.24 -6.52 13.84
CA ASP A 105 -8.49 -7.51 12.79
C ASP A 105 -8.53 -6.84 11.39
N PRO A 106 -7.55 -7.14 10.50
CA PRO A 106 -7.49 -6.55 9.17
C PRO A 106 -8.75 -6.76 8.34
N ASP A 107 -9.42 -7.92 8.46
CA ASP A 107 -10.62 -8.21 7.68
C ASP A 107 -11.81 -7.39 8.16
N ALA A 108 -11.95 -7.21 9.48
CA ALA A 108 -12.94 -6.32 10.07
C ALA A 108 -12.73 -4.86 9.63
N VAL A 109 -11.47 -4.41 9.56
CA VAL A 109 -11.15 -3.06 9.10
C VAL A 109 -11.43 -2.88 7.60
N VAL A 110 -11.07 -3.86 6.76
CA VAL A 110 -11.42 -3.82 5.33
C VAL A 110 -12.93 -3.75 5.14
N SER A 111 -13.68 -4.58 5.88
CA SER A 111 -15.15 -4.57 5.85
C SER A 111 -15.71 -3.21 6.26
N ALA A 112 -15.20 -2.62 7.34
CA ALA A 112 -15.62 -1.31 7.80
C ALA A 112 -15.27 -0.18 6.79
N MET A 113 -14.10 -0.22 6.16
CA MET A 113 -13.72 0.73 5.10
C MET A 113 -14.61 0.58 3.87
N ASN A 114 -14.91 -0.65 3.44
CA ASN A 114 -15.85 -0.90 2.35
C ASN A 114 -17.24 -0.33 2.68
N ALA A 115 -17.74 -0.56 3.89
CA ALA A 115 -19.03 -0.04 4.34
C ALA A 115 -19.04 1.50 4.42
N LEU A 116 -17.93 2.11 4.86
CA LEU A 116 -17.78 3.57 4.87
C LEU A 116 -17.82 4.12 3.44
N TYR A 117 -17.05 3.57 2.51
CA TYR A 117 -16.99 4.04 1.13
C TYR A 117 -18.19 3.64 0.26
N ALA A 118 -19.09 2.80 0.76
CA ALA A 118 -20.37 2.53 0.11
C ALA A 118 -21.30 3.76 0.08
N ASP A 119 -21.14 4.71 1.01
CA ASP A 119 -21.82 6.00 0.93
C ASP A 119 -21.05 6.94 -0.01
N PRO A 120 -21.63 7.38 -1.14
CA PRO A 120 -20.95 8.25 -2.09
C PRO A 120 -20.54 9.61 -1.50
N LYS A 121 -21.17 10.06 -0.40
CA LYS A 121 -20.76 11.27 0.33
C LYS A 121 -19.38 11.14 0.97
N ASN A 122 -18.90 9.90 1.16
CA ASN A 122 -17.58 9.61 1.72
C ASN A 122 -16.49 9.52 0.65
N ALA A 123 -16.82 9.73 -0.64
CA ALA A 123 -15.88 9.49 -1.75
C ALA A 123 -14.57 10.27 -1.63
N MET A 124 -14.62 11.46 -1.05
CA MET A 124 -13.47 12.36 -0.90
C MET A 124 -12.77 12.25 0.47
N ILE A 125 -13.23 11.39 1.38
CA ILE A 125 -12.50 11.14 2.62
C ILE A 125 -11.18 10.42 2.27
N PRO A 126 -10.01 10.99 2.62
CA PRO A 126 -8.72 10.36 2.36
C PRO A 126 -8.61 8.96 2.98
N ILE A 127 -7.80 8.09 2.37
CA ILE A 127 -7.70 6.66 2.74
C ILE A 127 -7.28 6.50 4.20
N ASP A 128 -6.36 7.34 4.70
CA ASP A 128 -5.92 7.40 6.09
C ASP A 128 -7.07 7.81 7.03
N GLY A 129 -7.86 8.82 6.68
CA GLY A 129 -9.04 9.21 7.45
C GLY A 129 -10.10 8.10 7.49
N ALA A 130 -10.35 7.45 6.35
CA ALA A 130 -11.27 6.32 6.27
C ALA A 130 -10.79 5.13 7.10
N TYR A 131 -9.49 4.86 7.11
CA TYR A 131 -8.87 3.83 7.94
C TYR A 131 -9.06 4.12 9.43
N MET A 132 -8.73 5.33 9.89
CA MET A 132 -8.88 5.70 11.31
C MET A 132 -10.35 5.65 11.77
N ILE A 133 -11.28 6.15 10.96
CA ILE A 133 -12.72 6.04 11.22
C ILE A 133 -13.16 4.57 11.31
N SER A 134 -12.67 3.73 10.40
CA SER A 134 -12.99 2.30 10.38
C SER A 134 -12.44 1.58 11.60
N LEU A 135 -11.23 1.92 12.05
CA LEU A 135 -10.68 1.43 13.31
C LEU A 135 -11.56 1.84 14.50
N MET A 136 -11.90 3.12 14.64
CA MET A 136 -12.77 3.59 15.72
C MET A 136 -14.11 2.83 15.73
N LYS A 137 -14.72 2.66 14.56
CA LYS A 137 -15.97 1.90 14.42
C LYS A 137 -15.83 0.43 14.85
N VAL A 138 -14.76 -0.25 14.45
CA VAL A 138 -14.53 -1.66 14.83
C VAL A 138 -14.26 -1.80 16.34
N ARG A 139 -13.77 -0.75 17.02
CA ARG A 139 -13.65 -0.70 18.50
C ARG A 139 -14.97 -0.42 19.21
N GLY A 140 -16.02 -0.06 18.47
CA GLY A 140 -17.32 0.31 19.02
C GLY A 140 -17.48 1.81 19.31
N ASP A 141 -16.55 2.65 18.85
CA ASP A 141 -16.65 4.10 19.01
C ASP A 141 -17.76 4.68 18.11
N LYS A 142 -18.38 5.78 18.56
CA LYS A 142 -19.33 6.55 17.73
C LYS A 142 -18.54 7.46 16.79
N VAL A 143 -18.78 7.31 15.48
CA VAL A 143 -17.99 7.97 14.44
C VAL A 143 -18.78 8.94 13.56
N ASP A 144 -20.08 9.12 13.78
CA ASP A 144 -20.95 9.88 12.87
C ASP A 144 -20.49 11.35 12.70
N ASP A 145 -20.18 12.02 13.81
CA ASP A 145 -19.67 13.40 13.79
C ASP A 145 -18.28 13.49 13.14
N ILE A 146 -17.45 12.46 13.35
CA ILE A 146 -16.11 12.38 12.76
C ILE A 146 -16.21 12.22 11.25
N ILE A 147 -17.13 11.40 10.76
CA ILE A 147 -17.41 11.23 9.33
C ILE A 147 -17.80 12.57 8.72
N VAL A 148 -18.68 13.35 9.37
CA VAL A 148 -19.07 14.68 8.88
C VAL A 148 -17.87 15.62 8.78
N GLN A 149 -16.98 15.62 9.78
CA GLN A 149 -15.76 16.43 9.75
C GLN A 149 -14.79 15.98 8.65
N ALA A 150 -14.59 14.67 8.50
CA ALA A 150 -13.72 14.09 7.49
C ALA A 150 -14.19 14.39 6.06
N ARG A 151 -15.51 14.43 5.83
CA ARG A 151 -16.10 14.89 4.54
C ARG A 151 -15.68 16.32 4.23
N LYS A 152 -15.86 17.23 5.19
CA LYS A 152 -15.49 18.65 5.03
C LYS A 152 -14.00 18.81 4.72
N TYR A 153 -13.16 18.05 5.42
CA TYR A 153 -11.73 18.03 5.17
C TYR A 153 -11.40 17.54 3.76
N GLY A 154 -11.96 16.40 3.34
CA GLY A 154 -11.76 15.84 2.00
C GLY A 154 -12.21 16.77 0.86
N GLU A 155 -13.32 17.46 1.04
CA GLU A 155 -13.78 18.50 0.11
C GLU A 155 -12.83 19.71 0.05
N GLY A 156 -12.28 20.12 1.20
CA GLY A 156 -11.26 21.17 1.28
C GLY A 156 -10.00 20.79 0.52
N LEU A 157 -9.49 19.57 0.75
CA LEU A 157 -8.32 19.04 0.07
C LEU A 157 -8.52 18.96 -1.45
N LYS A 158 -9.70 18.53 -1.90
CA LYS A 158 -10.05 18.52 -3.33
C LYS A 158 -9.94 19.92 -3.94
N LYS A 159 -10.51 20.93 -3.28
CA LYS A 159 -10.45 22.32 -3.75
C LYS A 159 -9.00 22.81 -3.84
N GLU A 160 -8.17 22.49 -2.86
CA GLU A 160 -6.75 22.85 -2.87
C GLU A 160 -6.01 22.20 -4.05
N ILE A 161 -6.19 20.89 -4.25
CA ILE A 161 -5.57 20.16 -5.37
C ILE A 161 -6.01 20.74 -6.72
N ASP A 162 -7.31 21.02 -6.88
CA ASP A 162 -7.84 21.58 -8.12
C ASP A 162 -7.30 23.00 -8.37
N GLN A 163 -7.12 23.82 -7.32
CA GLN A 163 -6.45 25.13 -7.43
C GLN A 163 -4.97 25.01 -7.81
N GLN A 164 -4.24 24.06 -7.21
CA GLN A 164 -2.82 23.84 -7.53
C GLN A 164 -2.64 23.37 -8.98
N ARG A 165 -3.53 22.49 -9.48
CA ARG A 165 -3.53 22.06 -10.89
C ARG A 165 -3.76 23.22 -11.86
N GLN A 166 -4.64 24.15 -11.51
CA GLN A 166 -4.89 25.34 -12.33
C GLN A 166 -3.69 26.31 -12.33
N LYS A 167 -2.97 26.41 -11.20
CA LYS A 167 -1.79 27.27 -11.07
C LYS A 167 -0.51 26.70 -11.70
N GLY A 168 -0.33 25.38 -11.64
CA GLY A 168 0.85 24.68 -12.18
C GLY A 168 0.73 24.22 -13.64
N GLY A 169 -0.39 24.52 -14.31
CA GLY A 169 -0.65 24.18 -15.71
C GLY A 169 -0.32 25.29 -16.72
N GLN A 170 0.50 26.27 -16.34
CA GLN A 170 1.13 27.25 -17.25
C GLN A 170 2.55 26.82 -17.59
#